data_AF-A0A1A1YQJ6-F1
#
_entry.id   AF-A0A1A1YQJ6-F1
#
_cell.length_a   1.000
_cell.length_b   1.000
_cell.length_c   1.000
_cell.angle_alpha   90.00
_cell.angle_beta   90.00
_cell.angle_gamma   90.00
#
_symmetry.space_group_name_H-M   'P 1'
#
loop_
_entity.id
_entity.type
_entity.pdbx_description
1 polymer ?
#
loop_
_entity_poly.entity_id
_entity_poly.type
_entity_poly.pdbx_seq_one_letter_code
_entity_poly.pdbx_strand_id
1 'polypeptide(L)'
;MNISRVGAWTGAAAIAVGALLSVTAPIANAEKISEKTIKSECKSAGGTYTSVVKQGMRFSTCDYKDNEGNGFRDYYADGSYYSTRPL
;
A
#
# COMPACT_ATOMS: atom_id res chain seq x y z
N MET A 1 -20.63 -33.68 -40.50
CA MET A 1 -20.96 -32.97 -39.25
C MET A 1 -19.68 -32.32 -38.74
N ASN A 2 -19.68 -30.99 -38.60
CA ASN A 2 -18.52 -30.12 -38.36
C ASN A 2 -17.72 -30.45 -37.10
N ILE A 3 -16.39 -30.41 -37.23
CA ILE A 3 -15.47 -30.34 -36.09
C ILE A 3 -15.22 -28.85 -35.81
N SER A 4 -15.92 -28.32 -34.81
CA SER A 4 -15.78 -26.92 -34.39
C SER A 4 -14.53 -26.73 -33.54
N ARG A 5 -13.76 -25.70 -33.94
CA ARG A 5 -12.56 -25.18 -33.30
C ARG A 5 -12.83 -24.79 -31.85
N VAL A 6 -12.02 -25.30 -30.91
CA VAL A 6 -11.91 -24.71 -29.57
C VAL A 6 -10.54 -24.07 -29.48
N GLY A 7 -10.51 -22.79 -29.85
CA GLY A 7 -9.41 -21.89 -29.51
C GLY A 7 -9.74 -21.19 -28.21
N ALA A 8 -8.92 -21.39 -27.18
CA ALA A 8 -8.90 -20.54 -26.00
C ALA A 8 -7.47 -20.55 -25.44
N TRP A 9 -6.61 -19.75 -26.07
CA TRP A 9 -5.40 -19.23 -25.44
C TRP A 9 -5.80 -17.97 -24.68
N THR A 10 -5.76 -17.99 -23.36
CA THR A 10 -5.36 -16.82 -22.55
C THR A 10 -4.74 -17.34 -21.27
N GLY A 11 -3.44 -17.05 -21.12
CA GLY A 11 -2.65 -17.47 -19.98
C GLY A 11 -3.08 -16.76 -18.70
N ALA A 12 -3.32 -17.53 -17.66
CA ALA A 12 -3.24 -17.06 -16.28
C ALA A 12 -1.89 -17.51 -15.73
N ALA A 13 -0.86 -16.69 -15.90
CA ALA A 13 0.36 -16.84 -15.13
C ALA A 13 0.04 -16.42 -13.69
N ALA A 14 -0.38 -17.38 -12.87
CA ALA A 14 -0.44 -17.20 -11.43
C ALA A 14 1.00 -17.13 -10.90
N ILE A 15 1.52 -15.92 -10.72
CA ILE A 15 2.77 -15.71 -9.99
C ILE A 15 2.42 -15.83 -8.51
N ALA A 16 2.42 -17.07 -8.01
CA ALA A 16 2.54 -17.32 -6.58
C ALA A 16 3.96 -16.92 -6.16
N VAL A 17 4.15 -15.64 -5.79
CA VAL A 17 5.36 -15.20 -5.09
C VAL A 17 5.27 -15.75 -3.68
N GLY A 18 6.16 -16.70 -3.39
CA GLY A 18 6.20 -17.42 -2.13
C GLY A 18 6.89 -16.67 -1.01
N ALA A 19 7.23 -17.50 -0.02
CA ALA A 19 8.09 -17.24 1.15
C ALA A 19 7.35 -16.76 2.41
N LEU A 20 6.73 -17.71 3.10
CA LEU A 20 6.64 -17.69 4.56
C LEU A 20 8.06 -17.86 5.13
N LEU A 21 8.79 -16.75 5.25
CA LEU A 21 10.04 -16.72 6.00
C LEU A 21 9.71 -16.51 7.48
N SER A 22 9.81 -17.59 8.24
CA SER A 22 9.89 -17.57 9.70
C SER A 22 11.28 -17.09 10.14
N VAL A 23 11.49 -15.78 10.33
CA VAL A 23 12.74 -15.24 10.92
C VAL A 23 12.45 -13.93 11.68
N THR A 24 12.71 -13.96 13.00
CA THR A 24 12.93 -12.81 13.92
C THR A 24 12.10 -11.55 13.68
N ALA A 25 11.13 -11.25 14.55
CA ALA A 25 10.53 -9.91 14.60
C ALA A 25 11.65 -8.89 14.78
N PRO A 26 12.02 -8.10 13.74
CA PRO A 26 12.99 -7.07 13.94
C PRO A 26 12.33 -6.10 14.92
N ILE A 27 13.06 -5.77 15.97
CA ILE A 27 12.80 -4.56 16.75
C ILE A 27 12.47 -3.49 15.72
N ALA A 28 11.22 -3.01 15.72
CA ALA A 28 10.70 -2.06 14.75
C ALA A 28 11.41 -0.71 14.95
N ASN A 29 12.68 -0.66 14.59
CA ASN A 29 13.30 0.52 14.04
C ASN A 29 12.53 0.70 12.74
N ALA A 30 11.40 1.42 12.80
CA ALA A 30 10.64 1.77 11.62
C ALA A 30 11.61 2.58 10.75
N GLU A 31 12.31 1.88 9.85
CA GLU A 31 13.15 2.48 8.85
C GLU A 31 12.30 3.53 8.16
N LYS A 32 12.81 4.76 8.05
CA LYS A 32 12.05 5.87 7.50
C LYS A 32 11.50 5.43 6.15
N ILE A 33 10.19 5.31 6.08
CA ILE A 33 9.52 4.85 4.88
C ILE A 33 9.72 5.95 3.85
N SER A 34 10.30 5.59 2.70
CA SER A 34 10.47 6.56 1.64
C SER A 34 9.10 7.10 1.26
N GLU A 35 9.01 8.40 1.01
CA GLU A 35 7.72 9.02 0.70
C GLU A 35 7.13 8.55 -0.63
N LYS A 36 7.99 8.03 -1.52
CA LYS A 36 7.55 7.31 -2.70
C LYS A 36 6.81 6.02 -2.33
N THR A 37 7.32 5.28 -1.34
CA THR A 37 6.66 4.09 -0.79
C THR A 37 5.34 4.47 -0.12
N ILE A 38 5.30 5.48 0.77
CA ILE A 38 4.06 5.93 1.41
C ILE A 38 3.00 6.28 0.36
N LYS A 39 3.39 7.05 -0.66
CA LYS A 39 2.50 7.41 -1.76
C LYS A 39 2.02 6.20 -2.56
N SER A 40 2.90 5.23 -2.82
CA SER A 40 2.57 4.00 -3.54
C SER A 40 1.58 3.14 -2.76
N GLU A 41 1.87 2.87 -1.48
CA GLU A 41 1.02 2.09 -0.59
C GLU A 41 -0.35 2.75 -0.41
N CYS A 42 -0.38 4.08 -0.22
CA CYS A 42 -1.62 4.83 -0.12
C CYS A 42 -2.50 4.68 -1.37
N LYS A 43 -1.87 4.73 -2.55
CA LYS A 43 -2.58 4.54 -3.82
C LYS A 43 -3.07 3.10 -4.00
N SER A 44 -2.27 2.11 -3.59
CA SER A 44 -2.65 0.70 -3.60
C SER A 44 -3.85 0.42 -2.69
N ALA A 45 -3.96 1.12 -1.56
CA ALA A 45 -5.12 1.10 -0.68
C ALA A 45 -6.35 1.86 -1.23
N GLY A 46 -6.28 2.42 -2.44
CA GLY A 46 -7.34 3.26 -3.00
C GLY A 46 -7.48 4.62 -2.32
N GLY A 47 -6.48 5.03 -1.53
CA GLY A 47 -6.47 6.27 -0.78
C GLY A 47 -5.95 7.48 -1.56
N THR A 48 -6.08 8.65 -0.94
CA THR A 48 -5.60 9.94 -1.42
C THR A 48 -4.39 10.36 -0.60
N TYR A 49 -3.24 10.47 -1.28
CA TYR A 49 -1.99 10.92 -0.68
C TYR A 49 -1.85 12.44 -0.74
N THR A 50 -1.53 13.05 0.41
CA THR A 50 -1.19 14.48 0.51
C THR A 50 0.14 14.65 1.24
N SER A 51 0.93 15.67 0.90
CA SER A 51 2.16 15.98 1.63
C SER A 51 2.43 17.48 1.67
N VAL A 52 2.94 17.96 2.80
CA VAL A 52 3.35 19.35 3.02
C VAL A 52 4.72 19.39 3.71
N VAL A 53 5.55 20.36 3.37
CA VAL A 53 6.82 20.60 4.06
C VAL A 53 6.66 21.77 5.02
N LYS A 54 6.94 21.57 6.31
CA LYS A 54 6.93 22.61 7.33
C LYS A 54 8.24 22.56 8.11
N GLN A 55 8.93 23.70 8.21
CA GLN A 55 10.18 23.84 8.97
C GLN A 55 11.26 22.79 8.60
N GLY A 56 11.35 22.44 7.30
CA GLY A 56 12.31 21.44 6.81
C GLY A 56 11.90 19.97 7.05
N MET A 57 10.79 19.73 7.74
CA MET A 57 10.21 18.40 7.92
C MET A 57 9.04 18.20 6.96
N ARG A 58 8.94 17.02 6.36
CA ARG A 58 7.83 16.67 5.48
C ARG A 58 6.76 15.90 6.24
N PHE A 59 5.55 16.41 6.24
CA PHE A 59 4.39 15.74 6.78
C PHE A 59 3.58 15.19 5.61
N SER A 60 3.44 13.88 5.56
CA SER A 60 2.61 13.21 4.56
C SER A 60 1.41 12.54 5.24
N THR A 61 0.29 12.48 4.52
CA THR A 61 -0.93 11.84 4.97
C THR A 61 -1.49 10.95 3.89
N CYS A 62 -2.14 9.86 4.30
CA CYS A 62 -2.89 8.99 3.41
C CYS A 62 -4.33 8.86 3.91
N ASP A 63 -5.28 9.30 3.09
CA ASP A 63 -6.70 9.22 3.39
C ASP A 63 -7.31 8.03 2.65
N TYR A 64 -7.84 7.02 3.33
CA TYR A 64 -8.42 5.83 2.71
C TYR A 64 -9.75 5.47 3.37
N LYS A 65 -10.49 4.55 2.75
CA LYS A 65 -11.69 3.93 3.34
C LYS A 65 -11.41 2.47 3.65
N ASP A 66 -11.87 2.01 4.79
CA ASP A 66 -11.89 0.58 5.08
C ASP A 66 -13.00 -0.13 4.27
N ASN A 67 -13.12 -1.45 4.47
CA ASN A 67 -14.13 -2.27 3.82
C ASN A 67 -15.56 -2.01 4.34
N GLU A 68 -15.70 -1.32 5.48
CA GLU A 68 -16.96 -0.91 6.07
C GLU A 68 -17.40 0.48 5.58
N GLY A 69 -16.53 1.17 4.84
CA GLY A 69 -16.75 2.51 4.30
C GLY A 69 -16.32 3.64 5.24
N ASN A 70 -15.73 3.33 6.39
CA ASN A 70 -15.21 4.31 7.34
C ASN A 70 -13.94 4.96 6.77
N GLY A 71 -13.87 6.29 6.83
CA GLY A 71 -12.70 7.04 6.40
C GLY A 71 -11.62 7.08 7.48
N PHE A 72 -10.38 6.85 7.08
CA PHE A 72 -9.20 6.97 7.93
C PHE A 72 -8.15 7.83 7.27
N ARG A 73 -7.33 8.48 8.10
CA ARG A 73 -6.17 9.25 7.72
C ARG A 73 -4.96 8.79 8.51
N ASP A 74 -3.99 8.22 7.81
CA ASP A 74 -2.67 7.94 8.36
C ASP A 74 -1.78 9.18 8.24
N TYR A 75 -0.96 9.41 9.25
CA TYR A 75 -0.05 10.53 9.32
C TYR A 75 1.39 10.06 9.46
N TYR A 76 2.25 10.71 8.69
CA TYR A 76 3.67 10.43 8.61
C TYR A 76 4.45 11.75 8.77
N ALA A 77 5.56 11.69 9.49
CA ALA A 77 6.50 12.78 9.70
C ALA A 77 7.89 12.33 9.26
N ASP A 78 8.37 12.93 8.17
CA ASP A 78 9.64 12.64 7.49
C ASP A 78 9.84 11.15 7.23
N GLY A 79 8.82 10.52 6.64
CA GLY A 79 8.80 9.08 6.38
C GLY A 79 8.44 8.20 7.58
N SER A 80 8.26 8.77 8.77
CA SER A 80 7.93 8.00 9.99
C SER A 80 6.44 8.05 10.26
N TYR A 81 5.77 6.91 10.24
CA TYR A 81 4.38 6.81 10.66
C TYR A 81 4.24 7.15 12.16
N TYR A 82 3.23 7.94 12.54
CA TYR A 82 3.01 8.31 13.95
C TYR A 82 1.56 8.24 14.44
N SER A 83 0.56 8.26 13.55
CA SER A 83 -0.84 8.16 13.96
C SER A 83 -1.75 7.81 12.80
N THR A 84 -2.84 7.10 13.09
CA THR A 84 -4.05 7.06 12.26
C THR A 84 -5.16 7.79 13.00
N ARG A 85 -6.03 8.49 12.26
CA ARG A 85 -7.24 9.12 12.80
C ARG A 85 -8.43 8.81 11.90
N PRO A 86 -9.66 8.66 12.43
CA PRO A 86 -10.86 8.66 11.61
C PRO A 86 -11.05 10.03 10.94
N LEU A 87 -11.63 10.02 9.74
CA LEU A 87 -12.02 11.22 8.97
C LEU A 87 -13.41 11.74 9.35
#